data_AF-A0A5N8UQP3-F1
#
_entry.id   AF-A0A5N8UQP3-F1
#
_cell.length_a   1.000
_cell.length_b   1.000
_cell.length_c   1.000
_cell.angle_alpha   90.00
_cell.angle_beta   90.00
_cell.angle_gamma   90.00
#
_symmetry.space_group_name_H-M   'P 1'
#
loop_
_entity.id
_entity.type
_entity.pdbx_description
1 polymer ?
#
loop_
_entity_poly.entity_id
_entity_poly.type
_entity_poly.pdbx_seq_one_letter_code
_entity_poly.pdbx_strand_id
1 'polypeptide(L)'
;MNQRQYKGIDEYLFQKRTQQDLSQEGLALALQQFDPLFSELDSLTISRWERGRVSPNIRRQVALMEFFGDEPHLLLANPDFELKQLPSMSAFQQMLEQQTNYNHVMGAHPYIPQDELNFEKLNKRSDNLLQKLRWVCNAHNNLTRQRESWDAESLAQLVLFPSTEVIFYQIDDILMGHSLYIRIDEDTLSALLSGKMQETQLSTDDLIEKDKPACLYMLSAYIGGRHVAEDSLLHMLFTLLENPLNLSLGYKARSDIGIKLMDFLSGKRVGQGEVLKERLDGAKYLGKRYSYISFYLPRADLLASPLMLNVMRKQGRS
;
A
#
# COMPACT_ATOMS: atom_id res chain seq x y z
N MET A 1 -9.56 16.61 -21.15
CA MET A 1 -9.40 15.46 -22.06
C MET A 1 -10.70 14.67 -22.04
N ASN A 2 -11.29 14.38 -23.20
CA ASN A 2 -12.46 13.49 -23.27
C ASN A 2 -12.06 12.13 -22.68
N GLN A 3 -12.60 11.76 -21.52
CA GLN A 3 -12.47 10.40 -20.99
C GLN A 3 -13.18 9.48 -21.98
N ARG A 4 -12.42 8.80 -22.84
CA ARG A 4 -12.94 7.65 -23.59
C ARG A 4 -13.31 6.61 -22.55
N GLN A 5 -14.61 6.36 -22.40
CA GLN A 5 -15.13 5.42 -21.43
C GLN A 5 -15.06 4.02 -22.05
N TYR A 6 -14.07 3.23 -21.63
CA TYR A 6 -13.97 1.82 -22.01
C TYR A 6 -14.86 1.00 -21.09
N LYS A 7 -15.72 0.13 -21.64
CA LYS A 7 -16.54 -0.76 -20.82
C LYS A 7 -15.77 -1.92 -20.23
N GLY A 8 -14.66 -2.32 -20.82
CA GLY A 8 -13.85 -3.46 -20.39
C GLY A 8 -12.55 -3.57 -21.16
N ILE A 9 -11.75 -4.59 -20.82
CA ILE A 9 -10.42 -4.79 -21.39
C ILE A 9 -10.44 -5.12 -22.89
N ASP A 10 -11.50 -5.79 -23.36
CA ASP A 10 -11.70 -6.15 -24.76
C ASP A 10 -11.87 -4.91 -25.65
N GLU A 11 -12.76 -4.00 -25.25
CA GLU A 11 -12.96 -2.72 -25.93
C GLU A 11 -11.71 -1.82 -25.83
N TYR A 12 -11.10 -1.76 -24.64
CA TYR A 12 -9.86 -1.02 -24.41
C TYR A 12 -8.75 -1.44 -25.38
N LEU A 13 -8.47 -2.76 -25.43
CA LEU A 13 -7.40 -3.32 -26.25
C LEU A 13 -7.64 -3.05 -27.73
N PHE A 14 -8.86 -3.30 -28.22
CA PHE A 14 -9.22 -3.08 -29.61
C PHE A 14 -9.06 -1.62 -30.03
N GLN A 15 -9.52 -0.68 -29.20
CA GLN A 15 -9.43 0.73 -29.50
C GLN A 15 -7.98 1.22 -29.48
N LYS A 16 -7.18 0.84 -28.47
CA LYS A 16 -5.77 1.26 -28.34
C LYS A 16 -4.90 0.69 -29.46
N ARG A 17 -5.07 -0.60 -29.80
CA ARG A 17 -4.36 -1.21 -30.93
C ARG A 17 -4.66 -0.48 -32.24
N THR A 18 -5.94 -0.25 -32.52
CA THR A 18 -6.37 0.42 -33.76
C THR A 18 -5.88 1.86 -33.82
N GLN A 19 -5.80 2.58 -32.69
CA GLN A 19 -5.26 3.93 -32.63
C GLN A 19 -3.76 4.04 -32.92
N GLN A 20 -3.01 2.95 -32.72
CA GLN A 20 -1.60 2.86 -33.06
C GLN A 20 -1.36 2.17 -34.43
N ASP A 21 -2.43 1.93 -35.21
CA ASP A 21 -2.38 1.25 -36.52
C ASP A 21 -1.68 -0.12 -36.49
N LEU A 22 -1.74 -0.82 -35.35
CA LEU A 22 -1.12 -2.13 -35.19
C LEU A 22 -2.06 -3.26 -35.67
N SER A 23 -1.50 -4.24 -36.39
CA SER A 23 -2.18 -5.52 -36.59
C SER A 23 -2.20 -6.35 -35.29
N GLN A 24 -3.05 -7.38 -35.19
CA GLN A 24 -3.06 -8.26 -34.02
C GLN A 24 -1.71 -8.98 -33.84
N GLU A 25 -1.06 -9.35 -34.93
CA GLU A 25 0.29 -9.93 -34.93
C GLU A 25 1.35 -8.89 -34.52
N GLY A 26 1.25 -7.67 -35.06
CA GLY A 26 2.15 -6.57 -34.69
C GLY A 26 2.07 -6.23 -33.21
N LEU A 27 0.87 -6.21 -32.63
CA LEU A 27 0.69 -6.00 -31.20
C LEU A 27 1.26 -7.17 -30.39
N ALA A 28 1.04 -8.42 -30.79
CA ALA A 28 1.59 -9.58 -30.08
C ALA A 28 3.12 -9.53 -30.02
N LEU A 29 3.78 -9.23 -31.14
CA LEU A 29 5.23 -9.08 -31.21
C LEU A 29 5.74 -7.90 -30.36
N ALA A 30 5.05 -6.76 -30.39
CA ALA A 30 5.43 -5.61 -29.58
C ALA A 30 5.32 -5.89 -28.08
N LEU A 31 4.26 -6.59 -27.66
CA LEU A 31 4.05 -6.96 -26.25
C LEU A 31 5.07 -7.99 -25.77
N GLN A 32 5.42 -8.98 -26.60
CA GLN A 32 6.49 -9.95 -26.29
C GLN A 32 7.84 -9.27 -26.03
N GLN A 33 8.14 -8.19 -26.73
CA GLN A 33 9.37 -7.41 -26.53
C GLN A 33 9.30 -6.50 -25.31
N PHE A 34 8.08 -6.06 -24.94
CA PHE A 34 7.85 -5.14 -23.83
C PHE A 34 7.96 -5.82 -22.47
N ASP A 35 7.26 -6.94 -22.26
CA ASP A 35 7.20 -7.61 -20.95
C ASP A 35 7.19 -9.15 -21.07
N PRO A 36 8.01 -9.88 -20.28
CA PRO A 36 8.05 -11.34 -20.27
C PRO A 36 6.70 -12.04 -20.02
N LEU A 37 5.73 -11.36 -19.39
CA LEU A 37 4.37 -11.87 -19.20
C LEU A 37 3.66 -12.24 -20.52
N PHE A 38 4.14 -11.70 -21.64
CA PHE A 38 3.59 -11.92 -22.97
C PHE A 38 4.43 -12.84 -23.87
N SER A 39 5.46 -13.51 -23.36
CA SER A 39 6.40 -14.33 -24.15
C SER A 39 5.73 -15.36 -25.09
N GLU A 40 4.59 -15.92 -24.68
CA GLU A 40 3.83 -16.92 -25.45
C GLU A 40 2.60 -16.32 -26.17
N LEU A 41 2.52 -15.00 -26.29
CA LEU A 41 1.33 -14.33 -26.83
C LEU A 41 1.30 -14.40 -28.35
N ASP A 42 0.20 -14.88 -28.94
CA ASP A 42 0.02 -14.92 -30.40
C ASP A 42 -1.14 -14.01 -30.86
N SER A 43 -1.23 -13.79 -32.17
CA SER A 43 -2.28 -12.97 -32.78
C SER A 43 -3.69 -13.55 -32.53
N LEU A 44 -3.81 -14.88 -32.41
CA LEU A 44 -5.06 -15.56 -32.08
C LEU A 44 -5.53 -15.22 -30.66
N THR A 45 -4.61 -15.14 -29.70
CA THR A 45 -4.90 -14.77 -28.32
C THR A 45 -5.34 -13.32 -28.24
N ILE A 46 -4.66 -12.39 -28.93
CA ILE A 46 -5.12 -11.00 -29.06
C ILE A 46 -6.55 -10.96 -29.63
N SER A 47 -6.81 -11.69 -30.72
CA SER A 47 -8.15 -11.79 -31.33
C SER A 47 -9.22 -12.33 -30.38
N ARG A 48 -8.86 -13.26 -29.49
CA ARG A 48 -9.78 -13.80 -28.47
C ARG A 48 -10.04 -12.79 -27.35
N TRP A 49 -9.03 -12.00 -26.96
CA TRP A 49 -9.15 -10.92 -25.99
C TRP A 49 -10.04 -9.79 -26.49
N GLU A 50 -9.81 -9.29 -27.71
CA GLU A 50 -10.62 -8.20 -28.31
C GLU A 50 -12.08 -8.59 -28.55
N ARG A 51 -12.37 -9.89 -28.71
CA ARG A 51 -13.73 -10.41 -28.84
C ARG A 51 -14.38 -10.80 -27.50
N GLY A 52 -13.69 -10.55 -26.38
CA GLY A 52 -14.16 -10.89 -25.04
C GLY A 52 -14.35 -12.39 -24.76
N ARG A 53 -13.83 -13.28 -25.64
CA ARG A 53 -13.97 -14.75 -25.52
C ARG A 53 -13.12 -15.29 -24.36
N VAL A 54 -11.95 -14.71 -24.16
CA VAL A 54 -11.04 -14.97 -23.05
C VAL A 54 -10.57 -13.62 -22.55
N SER A 55 -10.40 -13.46 -21.24
CA SER A 55 -9.84 -12.23 -20.67
C SER A 55 -8.37 -12.46 -20.29
N PRO A 56 -7.44 -11.52 -20.57
CA PRO A 56 -6.14 -11.54 -19.92
C PRO A 56 -6.31 -11.49 -18.40
N ASN A 57 -5.42 -12.15 -17.66
CA ASN A 57 -5.38 -12.01 -16.21
C ASN A 57 -5.01 -10.56 -15.82
N ILE A 58 -5.29 -10.15 -14.58
CA ILE A 58 -5.11 -8.76 -14.15
C ILE A 58 -3.66 -8.28 -14.30
N ARG A 59 -2.66 -9.14 -14.04
CA ARG A 59 -1.24 -8.80 -14.28
C ARG A 59 -0.98 -8.38 -15.73
N ARG A 60 -1.50 -9.16 -16.69
CA ARG A 60 -1.43 -8.84 -18.11
C ARG A 60 -2.24 -7.59 -18.47
N GLN A 61 -3.35 -7.32 -17.79
CA GLN A 61 -4.12 -6.09 -18.00
C GLN A 61 -3.33 -4.84 -17.57
N VAL A 62 -2.66 -4.89 -16.42
CA VAL A 62 -1.78 -3.82 -15.94
C VAL A 62 -0.66 -3.57 -16.95
N ALA A 63 0.09 -4.61 -17.35
CA ALA A 63 1.17 -4.48 -18.31
C ALA A 63 0.69 -3.99 -19.70
N LEU A 64 -0.50 -4.41 -20.15
CA LEU A 64 -1.13 -3.87 -21.37
C LEU A 64 -1.40 -2.36 -21.27
N MET A 65 -1.93 -1.91 -20.12
CA MET A 65 -2.22 -0.49 -19.92
C MET A 65 -0.94 0.35 -19.89
N GLU A 66 0.10 -0.15 -19.22
CA GLU A 66 1.43 0.49 -19.18
C GLU A 66 2.09 0.53 -20.56
N PHE A 67 1.99 -0.54 -21.37
CA PHE A 67 2.47 -0.56 -22.76
C PHE A 67 1.87 0.57 -23.60
N PHE A 68 0.59 0.88 -23.41
CA PHE A 68 -0.09 1.97 -24.12
C PHE A 68 0.11 3.35 -23.47
N GLY A 69 0.92 3.45 -22.41
CA GLY A 69 1.20 4.70 -21.69
C GLY A 69 0.04 5.19 -20.82
N ASP A 70 -0.93 4.34 -20.51
CA ASP A 70 -2.05 4.68 -19.64
C ASP A 70 -1.75 4.30 -18.18
N GLU A 71 -2.52 4.88 -17.26
CA GLU A 71 -2.42 4.63 -15.82
C GLU A 71 -3.39 3.52 -15.39
N PRO A 72 -2.91 2.30 -15.07
CA PRO A 72 -3.79 1.15 -14.86
C PRO A 72 -4.76 1.34 -13.69
N HIS A 73 -4.32 2.04 -12.64
CA HIS A 73 -5.14 2.29 -11.46
C HIS A 73 -6.40 3.10 -11.77
N LEU A 74 -6.37 4.04 -12.72
CA LEU A 74 -7.53 4.84 -13.09
C LEU A 74 -8.61 4.01 -13.78
N LEU A 75 -8.23 3.05 -14.62
CA LEU A 75 -9.17 2.18 -15.33
C LEU A 75 -9.65 1.02 -14.43
N LEU A 76 -8.71 0.33 -13.79
CA LEU A 76 -9.02 -0.87 -13.00
C LEU A 76 -9.78 -0.55 -11.71
N ALA A 77 -9.54 0.62 -11.11
CA ALA A 77 -10.31 1.08 -9.96
C ALA A 77 -11.67 1.72 -10.34
N ASN A 78 -11.92 1.98 -11.62
CA ASN A 78 -13.20 2.56 -12.07
C ASN A 78 -14.34 1.52 -11.99
N PRO A 79 -15.38 1.74 -11.18
CA PRO A 79 -16.51 0.82 -11.04
C PRO A 79 -17.23 0.45 -12.34
N ASP A 80 -17.17 1.32 -13.35
CA ASP A 80 -17.82 1.13 -14.64
C ASP A 80 -16.99 0.28 -15.62
N PHE A 81 -15.69 0.11 -15.36
CA PHE A 81 -14.82 -0.76 -16.15
C PHE A 81 -15.03 -2.22 -15.74
N GLU A 82 -15.48 -3.08 -16.63
CA GLU A 82 -15.80 -4.49 -16.34
C GLU A 82 -14.53 -5.26 -15.97
N LEU A 83 -14.47 -5.71 -14.71
CA LEU A 83 -13.46 -6.67 -14.24
C LEU A 83 -14.14 -8.00 -13.89
N LYS A 84 -13.76 -9.03 -14.65
CA LYS A 84 -14.18 -10.40 -14.39
C LYS A 84 -13.41 -10.93 -13.18
N GLN A 85 -14.09 -11.68 -12.31
CA GLN A 85 -13.50 -12.44 -11.20
C GLN A 85 -12.88 -11.61 -10.06
N LEU A 86 -13.55 -10.54 -9.62
CA LEU A 86 -13.19 -9.89 -8.35
C LEU A 86 -13.63 -10.78 -7.16
N PRO A 87 -12.77 -11.00 -6.15
CA PRO A 87 -13.11 -11.82 -4.98
C PRO A 87 -14.15 -11.13 -4.11
N SER A 88 -14.91 -11.89 -3.33
CA SER A 88 -15.82 -11.33 -2.32
C SER A 88 -15.05 -10.48 -1.30
N MET A 89 -15.65 -9.34 -0.91
CA MET A 89 -15.13 -8.48 0.15
C MET A 89 -15.27 -9.07 1.55
N SER A 90 -15.96 -10.20 1.70
CA SER A 90 -16.15 -10.87 2.98
C SER A 90 -14.82 -11.24 3.64
N ALA A 91 -13.79 -11.64 2.86
CA ALA A 91 -12.49 -11.95 3.42
C ALA A 91 -11.78 -10.72 4.00
N PHE A 92 -11.91 -9.56 3.35
CA PHE A 92 -11.38 -8.30 3.84
C PHE A 92 -12.10 -7.85 5.12
N GLN A 93 -13.44 -7.85 5.10
CA GLN A 93 -14.26 -7.51 6.25
C GLN A 93 -13.99 -8.44 7.42
N GLN A 94 -13.88 -9.75 7.17
CA GLN A 94 -13.55 -10.75 8.18
C GLN A 94 -12.14 -10.54 8.73
N MET A 95 -11.15 -10.20 7.89
CA MET A 95 -9.80 -9.87 8.37
C MET A 95 -9.86 -8.66 9.30
N LEU A 96 -10.49 -7.57 8.86
CA LEU A 96 -10.65 -6.37 9.68
C LEU A 96 -11.33 -6.69 11.00
N GLU A 97 -12.49 -7.35 10.95
CA GLU A 97 -13.24 -7.76 12.14
C GLU A 97 -12.42 -8.66 13.07
N GLN A 98 -11.70 -9.66 12.56
CA GLN A 98 -10.87 -10.53 13.38
C GLN A 98 -9.66 -9.79 14.00
N GLN A 99 -9.21 -8.69 13.39
CA GLN A 99 -8.06 -7.93 13.89
C GLN A 99 -8.46 -6.76 14.78
N THR A 100 -9.65 -6.22 14.58
CA THR A 100 -10.23 -5.17 15.42
C THR A 100 -10.96 -5.77 16.62
N ASN A 101 -11.49 -7.01 16.54
CA ASN A 101 -12.07 -7.74 17.66
C ASN A 101 -10.97 -8.31 18.58
N TYR A 102 -10.36 -7.40 19.34
CA TYR A 102 -9.52 -7.55 20.54
C TYR A 102 -8.86 -8.91 20.86
N ASN A 103 -7.51 -8.87 20.86
CA ASN A 103 -6.68 -9.59 21.85
C ASN A 103 -5.26 -9.01 22.05
N HIS A 104 -4.91 -7.87 21.44
CA HIS A 104 -3.58 -7.27 21.61
C HIS A 104 -3.65 -5.76 21.80
N VAL A 105 -2.66 -5.27 22.53
CA VAL A 105 -2.41 -3.94 23.11
C VAL A 105 -2.46 -2.76 22.11
N MET A 106 -2.86 -2.98 20.85
CA MET A 106 -2.65 -2.03 19.74
C MET A 106 -3.80 -1.91 18.73
N GLY A 107 -4.99 -2.42 19.01
CA GLY A 107 -6.10 -2.42 18.03
C GLY A 107 -7.26 -1.48 18.34
N ALA A 108 -7.44 -1.11 19.60
CA ALA A 108 -8.44 -0.13 19.93
C ALA A 108 -8.04 0.78 21.07
N HIS A 109 -8.51 2.00 20.90
CA HIS A 109 -8.23 3.07 21.81
C HIS A 109 -8.95 2.83 23.14
N PRO A 110 -8.30 3.01 24.31
CA PRO A 110 -8.86 2.65 25.61
C PRO A 110 -10.11 3.45 25.99
N TYR A 111 -10.34 4.60 25.35
CA TYR A 111 -11.40 5.53 25.71
C TYR A 111 -12.43 5.77 24.61
N ILE A 112 -12.23 5.21 23.40
CA ILE A 112 -13.08 5.51 22.25
C ILE A 112 -13.69 4.20 21.71
N PRO A 113 -15.01 4.17 21.41
CA PRO A 113 -15.65 3.00 20.83
C PRO A 113 -14.97 2.55 19.52
N GLN A 114 -14.87 1.24 19.31
CA GLN A 114 -14.19 0.69 18.13
C GLN A 114 -14.88 1.00 16.80
N ASP A 115 -16.21 1.18 16.88
CA ASP A 115 -17.10 1.43 15.75
C ASP A 115 -17.47 2.91 15.64
N GLU A 116 -16.68 3.82 16.23
CA GLU A 116 -16.88 5.26 16.01
C GLU A 116 -16.63 5.60 14.54
N LEU A 117 -17.63 6.21 13.91
CA LEU A 117 -17.64 6.58 12.50
C LEU A 117 -17.11 7.99 12.27
N ASN A 118 -17.23 8.86 13.28
CA ASN A 118 -16.89 10.26 13.17
C ASN A 118 -15.46 10.48 13.67
N PHE A 119 -14.52 10.65 12.74
CA PHE A 119 -13.16 11.05 13.04
C PHE A 119 -12.68 12.12 12.06
N GLU A 120 -11.81 12.99 12.55
CA GLU A 120 -11.11 13.99 11.76
C GLU A 120 -9.85 13.39 11.15
N LYS A 121 -9.58 13.78 9.90
CA LYS A 121 -8.34 13.45 9.18
C LYS A 121 -7.47 14.69 9.11
N LEU A 122 -6.33 14.64 9.78
CA LEU A 122 -5.36 15.74 9.85
C LEU A 122 -4.07 15.33 9.13
N ASN A 123 -3.38 16.29 8.55
CA ASN A 123 -2.09 16.07 7.86
C ASN A 123 -0.96 16.78 8.61
N LYS A 124 0.25 16.76 8.03
CA LYS A 124 1.44 17.42 8.59
C LYS A 124 1.35 18.94 8.77
N ARG A 125 0.26 19.61 8.34
CA ARG A 125 0.00 21.04 8.56
C ARG A 125 -0.89 21.32 9.78
N SER A 126 -1.18 20.33 10.62
CA SER A 126 -1.99 20.52 11.83
C SER A 126 -1.30 21.44 12.85
N ASP A 127 -2.05 22.33 13.50
CA ASP A 127 -1.53 23.30 14.48
C ASP A 127 -0.74 22.68 15.65
N ASN A 128 -1.10 21.44 16.04
CA ASN A 128 -0.48 20.69 17.13
C ASN A 128 0.42 19.54 16.65
N LEU A 129 1.11 19.71 15.51
CA LEU A 129 1.93 18.65 14.90
C LEU A 129 2.93 18.04 15.90
N LEU A 130 3.72 18.87 16.59
CA LEU A 130 4.77 18.37 17.49
C LEU A 130 4.19 17.52 18.63
N GLN A 131 3.02 17.88 19.15
CA GLN A 131 2.34 17.09 20.18
C GLN A 131 1.88 15.73 19.64
N LYS A 132 1.35 15.69 18.41
CA LYS A 132 0.99 14.44 17.73
C LYS A 132 2.22 13.56 17.48
N LEU A 133 3.34 14.15 17.06
CA LEU A 133 4.59 13.41 16.88
C LEU A 133 5.14 12.87 18.20
N ARG A 134 5.00 13.59 19.32
CA ARG A 134 5.31 13.06 20.65
C ARG A 134 4.46 11.83 20.98
N TRP A 135 3.17 11.82 20.64
CA TRP A 135 2.33 10.63 20.81
C TRP A 135 2.77 9.46 19.92
N VAL A 136 3.16 9.73 18.66
CA VAL A 136 3.72 8.72 17.76
C VAL A 136 5.00 8.12 18.34
N CYS A 137 5.95 8.95 18.79
CA CYS A 137 7.18 8.49 19.45
C CYS A 137 6.87 7.66 20.70
N ASN A 138 5.94 8.09 21.55
CA ASN A 138 5.53 7.32 22.73
C ASN A 138 4.94 5.96 22.35
N ALA A 139 4.06 5.91 21.35
CA ALA A 139 3.49 4.66 20.87
C ALA A 139 4.57 3.71 20.33
N HIS A 140 5.52 4.24 19.55
CA HIS A 140 6.66 3.47 19.03
C HIS A 140 7.56 2.96 20.14
N ASN A 141 7.98 3.85 21.05
CA ASN A 141 8.86 3.53 22.17
C ASN A 141 8.23 2.49 23.12
N ASN A 142 6.91 2.56 23.33
CA ASN A 142 6.17 1.54 24.10
C ASN A 142 6.11 0.21 23.35
N LEU A 143 5.85 0.23 22.04
CA LEU A 143 5.80 -0.97 21.19
C LEU A 143 7.15 -1.69 21.14
N THR A 144 8.24 -0.93 21.07
CA THR A 144 9.60 -1.46 20.99
C THR A 144 10.25 -1.64 22.34
N ARG A 145 9.58 -1.28 23.44
CA ARG A 145 10.15 -1.25 24.79
C ARG A 145 11.49 -0.50 24.84
N GLN A 146 11.52 0.66 24.21
CA GLN A 146 12.69 1.56 24.13
C GLN A 146 13.90 0.99 23.38
N ARG A 147 13.80 -0.20 22.75
CA ARG A 147 14.88 -0.75 21.89
C ARG A 147 15.24 0.20 20.74
N GLU A 148 14.23 0.93 20.27
CA GLU A 148 14.37 1.96 19.24
C GLU A 148 13.78 3.25 19.81
N SER A 149 14.62 4.10 20.39
CA SER A 149 14.18 5.34 21.04
C SER A 149 14.03 6.44 20.00
N TRP A 150 12.78 6.82 19.71
CA TRP A 150 12.47 7.94 18.82
C TRP A 150 12.34 9.25 19.57
N ASP A 151 12.84 10.30 18.93
CA ASP A 151 12.70 11.69 19.36
C ASP A 151 11.75 12.45 18.42
N ALA A 152 10.92 13.32 19.00
CA ALA A 152 9.89 14.03 18.27
C ALA A 152 10.44 15.15 17.38
N GLU A 153 11.58 15.76 17.74
CA GLU A 153 12.21 16.81 16.93
C GLU A 153 12.87 16.20 15.68
N SER A 154 13.61 15.09 15.85
CA SER A 154 14.15 14.32 14.73
C SER A 154 13.04 13.80 13.80
N LEU A 155 11.96 13.25 14.36
CA LEU A 155 10.82 12.80 13.57
C LEU A 155 10.15 13.96 12.82
N ALA A 156 10.07 15.15 13.43
CA ALA A 156 9.51 16.33 12.79
C ALA A 156 10.27 16.73 11.53
N GLN A 157 11.61 16.60 11.51
CA GLN A 157 12.41 16.88 10.31
C GLN A 157 12.02 15.98 9.14
N LEU A 158 11.88 14.68 9.39
CA LEU A 158 11.43 13.72 8.37
C LEU A 158 10.00 14.00 7.91
N VAL A 159 9.10 14.31 8.84
CA VAL A 159 7.69 14.58 8.57
C VAL A 159 7.48 15.86 7.76
N LEU A 160 8.25 16.91 8.04
CA LEU A 160 8.15 18.19 7.35
C LEU A 160 8.78 18.18 5.95
N PHE A 161 9.59 17.16 5.64
CA PHE A 161 10.13 17.01 4.29
C PHE A 161 8.99 17.00 3.24
N PRO A 162 9.12 17.71 2.11
CA PRO A 162 8.00 17.96 1.21
C PRO A 162 7.29 16.68 0.73
N SER A 163 8.07 15.64 0.46
CA SER A 163 7.60 14.40 -0.14
C SER A 163 7.06 13.35 0.86
N THR A 164 7.18 13.61 2.16
CA THR A 164 6.64 12.78 3.23
C THR A 164 5.13 12.95 3.33
N GLU A 165 4.38 11.84 3.33
CA GLU A 165 2.92 11.83 3.47
C GLU A 165 2.55 11.37 4.88
N VAL A 166 1.68 12.13 5.54
CA VAL A 166 1.25 11.85 6.92
C VAL A 166 -0.25 12.05 7.06
N ILE A 167 -0.89 11.09 7.69
CA ILE A 167 -2.27 11.19 8.12
C ILE A 167 -2.38 10.88 9.62
N PHE A 168 -3.16 11.68 10.32
CA PHE A 168 -3.56 11.48 11.70
C PHE A 168 -5.08 11.36 11.76
N TYR A 169 -5.56 10.41 12.55
CA TYR A 169 -6.97 10.21 12.83
C TYR A 169 -7.26 10.71 14.23
N GLN A 170 -8.23 11.60 14.38
CA GLN A 170 -8.53 12.26 15.65
C GLN A 170 -10.01 12.24 15.99
N ILE A 171 -10.35 12.06 17.26
CA ILE A 171 -11.70 12.21 17.81
C ILE A 171 -11.57 13.00 19.12
N ASP A 172 -12.26 14.13 19.25
CA ASP A 172 -12.22 14.99 20.45
C ASP A 172 -10.79 15.29 20.94
N ASP A 173 -9.90 15.68 20.03
CA ASP A 173 -8.46 15.92 20.29
C ASP A 173 -7.62 14.71 20.71
N ILE A 174 -8.20 13.51 20.65
CA ILE A 174 -7.52 12.26 20.97
C ILE A 174 -7.05 11.57 19.69
N LEU A 175 -5.76 11.21 19.63
CA LEU A 175 -5.18 10.49 18.50
C LEU A 175 -5.67 9.04 18.47
N MET A 176 -6.41 8.72 17.43
CA MET A 176 -7.02 7.42 17.18
C MET A 176 -6.25 6.57 16.18
N GLY A 177 -5.28 7.16 15.49
CA GLY A 177 -4.49 6.47 14.50
C GLY A 177 -3.53 7.40 13.80
N HIS A 178 -2.54 6.83 13.15
CA HIS A 178 -1.64 7.56 12.27
C HIS A 178 -1.06 6.66 11.20
N SER A 179 -0.61 7.25 10.11
CA SER A 179 0.26 6.60 9.13
C SER A 179 1.27 7.61 8.62
N LEU A 180 2.55 7.27 8.69
CA LEU A 180 3.67 8.11 8.25
C LEU A 180 4.42 7.37 7.14
N TYR A 181 4.48 7.96 5.95
CA TYR A 181 5.15 7.42 4.78
C TYR A 181 6.23 8.37 4.30
N ILE A 182 7.47 7.88 4.23
CA ILE A 182 8.59 8.61 3.64
C ILE A 182 8.94 8.01 2.28
N ARG A 183 9.51 8.83 1.40
CA ARG A 183 10.07 8.38 0.12
C ARG A 183 11.58 8.26 0.25
N ILE A 184 12.12 7.10 -0.09
CA ILE A 184 13.56 6.79 -0.01
C ILE A 184 14.00 6.05 -1.28
N ASP A 185 15.29 5.98 -1.54
CA ASP A 185 15.81 5.14 -2.63
C ASP A 185 15.80 3.64 -2.27
N GLU A 186 16.07 2.81 -3.28
CA GLU A 186 16.04 1.35 -3.14
C GLU A 186 17.15 0.82 -2.22
N ASP A 187 18.32 1.46 -2.20
CA ASP A 187 19.45 1.06 -1.36
C ASP A 187 19.17 1.33 0.12
N THR A 188 18.63 2.51 0.44
CA THR A 188 18.16 2.91 1.76
C THR A 188 17.04 1.99 2.22
N LEU A 189 16.07 1.70 1.34
CA LEU A 189 15.00 0.76 1.66
C LEU A 189 15.57 -0.63 1.99
N SER A 190 16.47 -1.14 1.16
CA SER A 190 17.12 -2.43 1.36
C SER A 190 17.91 -2.47 2.67
N ALA A 191 18.63 -1.40 2.99
CA ALA A 191 19.38 -1.26 4.24
C ALA A 191 18.46 -1.27 5.46
N LEU A 192 17.33 -0.54 5.42
CA LEU A 192 16.33 -0.56 6.48
C LEU A 192 15.74 -1.96 6.64
N LEU A 193 15.18 -2.55 5.58
CA LEU A 193 14.47 -3.83 5.64
C LEU A 193 15.39 -4.99 6.06
N SER A 194 16.67 -4.96 5.69
CA SER A 194 17.67 -5.95 6.12
C SER A 194 18.20 -5.72 7.53
N GLY A 195 17.96 -4.56 8.13
CA GLY A 195 18.49 -4.18 9.44
C GLY A 195 19.93 -3.65 9.41
N LYS A 196 20.51 -3.40 8.23
CA LYS A 196 21.80 -2.70 8.10
C LYS A 196 21.71 -1.22 8.51
N MET A 197 20.52 -0.65 8.41
CA MET A 197 20.19 0.70 8.87
C MET A 197 19.00 0.64 9.84
N GLN A 198 19.10 1.40 10.93
CA GLN A 198 18.01 1.64 11.86
C GLN A 198 17.21 2.87 11.43
N GLU A 199 15.91 2.90 11.73
CA GLU A 199 15.05 4.05 11.39
C GLU A 199 15.49 5.34 12.10
N THR A 200 16.10 5.22 13.28
CA THR A 200 16.68 6.35 14.04
C THR A 200 17.90 6.97 13.38
N GLN A 201 18.46 6.34 12.34
CA GLN A 201 19.58 6.85 11.57
C GLN A 201 19.12 7.63 10.33
N LEU A 202 17.82 7.63 10.03
CA LEU A 202 17.28 8.37 8.88
C LEU A 202 17.39 9.87 9.11
N SER A 203 17.74 10.57 8.05
CA SER A 203 17.82 12.01 7.94
C SER A 203 17.08 12.49 6.69
N THR A 204 17.00 13.81 6.50
CA THR A 204 16.43 14.38 5.26
C THR A 204 17.27 14.07 4.02
N ASP A 205 18.55 13.75 4.17
CA ASP A 205 19.44 13.45 3.05
C ASP A 205 19.14 12.07 2.42
N ASP A 206 18.48 11.19 3.18
CA ASP A 206 18.02 9.87 2.71
C ASP A 206 16.67 9.95 1.97
N LEU A 207 16.02 11.13 1.97
CA LEU A 207 14.69 11.30 1.42
C LEU A 207 14.71 11.72 -0.04
N ILE A 208 13.78 11.18 -0.81
CA ILE A 208 13.63 11.46 -2.25
C ILE A 208 12.47 12.42 -2.49
N GLU A 209 12.71 13.43 -3.32
CA GLU A 209 11.71 14.42 -3.73
C GLU A 209 10.50 13.80 -4.44
N LYS A 210 9.38 14.50 -4.43
CA LYS A 210 8.08 14.00 -4.93
C LYS A 210 8.07 13.72 -6.44
N ASP A 211 8.92 14.40 -7.19
CA ASP A 211 9.04 14.35 -8.65
C ASP A 211 10.04 13.30 -9.16
N LYS A 212 10.68 12.53 -8.26
CA LYS A 212 11.62 11.46 -8.62
C LYS A 212 11.09 10.08 -8.26
N PRO A 213 11.40 9.03 -9.03
CA PRO A 213 11.10 7.65 -8.65
C PRO A 213 11.69 7.31 -7.27
N ALA A 214 10.87 6.70 -6.41
CA ALA A 214 11.27 6.33 -5.05
C ALA A 214 10.47 5.14 -4.52
N CYS A 215 10.98 4.51 -3.48
CA CYS A 215 10.25 3.57 -2.67
C CYS A 215 9.52 4.28 -1.53
N LEU A 216 8.29 3.89 -1.24
CA LEU A 216 7.63 4.27 0.00
C LEU A 216 8.12 3.40 1.15
N TYR A 217 8.41 4.01 2.29
CA TYR A 217 8.63 3.31 3.54
C TYR A 217 7.61 3.77 4.57
N MET A 218 6.83 2.82 5.09
CA MET A 218 5.92 3.09 6.20
C MET A 218 6.73 3.14 7.49
N LEU A 219 7.04 4.36 7.91
CA LEU A 219 7.86 4.62 9.09
C LEU A 219 7.10 4.23 10.36
N SER A 220 5.83 4.63 10.46
CA SER A 220 4.98 4.29 11.61
C SER A 220 3.52 4.19 11.20
N ALA A 221 2.80 3.24 11.80
CA ALA A 221 1.36 3.14 11.69
C ALA A 221 0.74 2.67 13.03
N TYR A 222 -0.36 3.29 13.40
CA TYR A 222 -1.21 2.89 14.51
C TYR A 222 -2.67 3.02 14.10
N ILE A 223 -3.48 2.05 14.52
CA ILE A 223 -4.89 1.95 14.14
C ILE A 223 -5.67 1.65 15.42
N GLY A 224 -6.47 2.61 15.87
CA GLY A 224 -7.24 2.54 17.12
C GLY A 224 -8.73 2.25 16.96
N GLY A 225 -9.20 1.90 15.75
CA GLY A 225 -10.60 1.59 15.49
C GLY A 225 -10.82 0.95 14.12
N ARG A 226 -11.99 0.35 13.90
CA ARG A 226 -12.32 -0.38 12.66
C ARG A 226 -12.37 0.56 11.45
N HIS A 227 -13.09 1.66 11.56
CA HIS A 227 -13.24 2.61 10.46
C HIS A 227 -11.93 3.38 10.17
N VAL A 228 -11.13 3.63 11.20
CA VAL A 228 -9.76 4.13 11.04
C VAL A 228 -8.89 3.10 10.29
N ALA A 229 -9.05 1.80 10.55
CA ALA A 229 -8.33 0.75 9.83
C ALA A 229 -8.68 0.73 8.34
N GLU A 230 -9.98 0.82 8.04
CA GLU A 230 -10.50 0.86 6.67
C GLU A 230 -9.95 2.08 5.92
N ASP A 231 -10.06 3.28 6.48
CA ASP A 231 -9.56 4.51 5.85
C ASP A 231 -8.03 4.52 5.74
N SER A 232 -7.29 4.10 6.78
CA SER A 232 -5.83 4.02 6.77
C SER A 232 -5.30 3.08 5.70
N LEU A 233 -5.97 1.93 5.50
CA LEU A 233 -5.63 1.01 4.42
C LEU A 233 -5.87 1.64 3.04
N LEU A 234 -7.02 2.29 2.85
CA LEU A 234 -7.32 2.97 1.60
C LEU A 234 -6.30 4.07 1.32
N HIS A 235 -5.99 4.88 2.32
CA HIS A 235 -4.99 5.93 2.21
C HIS A 235 -3.63 5.36 1.82
N MET A 236 -3.20 4.22 2.39
CA MET A 236 -1.99 3.50 1.98
C MET A 236 -2.03 3.09 0.51
N LEU A 237 -3.14 2.47 0.08
CA LEU A 237 -3.34 2.00 -1.28
C LEU A 237 -3.27 3.16 -2.27
N PHE A 238 -4.03 4.23 -2.05
CA PHE A 238 -4.03 5.40 -2.92
C PHE A 238 -2.66 6.08 -2.93
N THR A 239 -2.02 6.24 -1.78
CA THR A 239 -0.67 6.85 -1.70
C THR A 239 0.34 6.09 -2.55
N LEU A 240 0.33 4.76 -2.52
CA LEU A 240 1.23 3.94 -3.35
C LEU A 240 0.81 3.93 -4.83
N LEU A 241 -0.47 3.91 -5.15
CA LEU A 241 -0.95 3.65 -6.51
C LEU A 241 -1.11 4.89 -7.39
N GLU A 242 -1.59 6.00 -6.83
CA GLU A 242 -1.89 7.25 -7.56
C GLU A 242 -0.63 7.98 -8.01
N ASN A 243 0.47 7.88 -7.26
CA ASN A 243 1.75 8.41 -7.71
C ASN A 243 2.55 7.32 -8.44
N PRO A 244 2.68 7.37 -9.79
CA PRO A 244 3.41 6.37 -10.55
C PRO A 244 4.91 6.34 -10.21
N LEU A 245 5.44 7.39 -9.58
CA LEU A 245 6.82 7.46 -9.10
C LEU A 245 7.03 6.70 -7.78
N ASN A 246 5.99 6.12 -7.18
CA ASN A 246 6.15 5.19 -6.07
C ASN A 246 6.36 3.78 -6.62
N LEU A 247 7.53 3.20 -6.41
CA LEU A 247 7.90 1.92 -7.02
C LEU A 247 7.46 0.72 -6.17
N SER A 248 7.47 0.88 -4.86
CA SER A 248 7.20 -0.18 -3.90
C SER A 248 6.88 0.39 -2.51
N LEU A 249 6.41 -0.48 -1.61
CA LEU A 249 6.22 -0.21 -0.19
C LEU A 249 7.09 -1.15 0.64
N GLY A 250 7.86 -0.57 1.55
CA GLY A 250 8.55 -1.26 2.63
C GLY A 250 7.90 -1.01 3.98
N TYR A 251 7.94 -2.03 4.84
CA TYR A 251 7.44 -1.89 6.21
C TYR A 251 8.14 -2.86 7.18
N LYS A 252 8.46 -2.37 8.38
CA LYS A 252 8.87 -3.18 9.54
C LYS A 252 7.68 -3.38 10.48
N ALA A 253 7.03 -4.53 10.34
CA ALA A 253 5.94 -4.91 11.22
C ALA A 253 6.47 -5.31 12.61
N ARG A 254 6.14 -4.50 13.62
CA ARG A 254 6.50 -4.71 15.04
C ARG A 254 5.37 -5.30 15.87
N SER A 255 4.22 -5.54 15.25
CA SER A 255 3.01 -6.03 15.88
C SER A 255 2.34 -7.10 14.99
N ASP A 256 1.55 -7.96 15.62
CA ASP A 256 0.81 -9.04 14.94
C ASP A 256 -0.16 -8.47 13.88
N ILE A 257 -0.75 -7.29 14.13
CA ILE A 257 -1.62 -6.62 13.15
C ILE A 257 -0.82 -6.15 11.92
N GLY A 258 0.41 -5.67 12.12
CA GLY A 258 1.29 -5.30 11.01
C GLY A 258 1.68 -6.50 10.13
N ILE A 259 1.91 -7.67 10.72
CA ILE A 259 2.15 -8.91 9.98
C ILE A 259 0.95 -9.25 9.11
N LYS A 260 -0.23 -9.30 9.72
CA LYS A 260 -1.45 -9.72 9.02
C LYS A 260 -1.83 -8.75 7.91
N LEU A 261 -1.62 -7.46 8.13
CA LEU A 261 -1.78 -6.44 7.11
C LEU A 261 -0.87 -6.71 5.90
N MET A 262 0.42 -6.98 6.13
CA MET A 262 1.32 -7.29 5.02
C MET A 262 1.01 -8.62 4.36
N ASP A 263 0.65 -9.66 5.12
CA ASP A 263 0.21 -10.95 4.55
C ASP A 263 -1.04 -10.75 3.66
N PHE A 264 -1.99 -9.94 4.11
CA PHE A 264 -3.20 -9.59 3.36
C PHE A 264 -2.89 -8.82 2.06
N LEU A 265 -1.93 -7.91 2.11
CA LEU A 265 -1.42 -7.19 0.94
C LEU A 265 -0.48 -8.04 0.06
N SER A 266 -0.27 -9.32 0.39
CA SER A 266 0.69 -10.20 -0.29
C SER A 266 2.13 -9.67 -0.27
N GLY A 267 2.50 -8.98 0.80
CA GLY A 267 3.85 -8.49 1.05
C GLY A 267 4.85 -9.63 1.14
N LYS A 268 5.99 -9.47 0.46
CA LYS A 268 7.07 -10.45 0.48
C LYS A 268 7.91 -10.19 1.72
N ARG A 269 8.04 -11.19 2.59
CA ARG A 269 8.97 -11.12 3.71
C ARG A 269 10.41 -11.07 3.19
N VAL A 270 11.19 -10.11 3.67
CA VAL A 270 12.61 -9.91 3.27
C VAL A 270 13.59 -9.87 4.44
N GLY A 271 13.09 -9.75 5.67
CA GLY A 271 13.94 -9.64 6.85
C GLY A 271 13.20 -9.95 8.14
N GLN A 272 13.96 -10.07 9.24
CA GLN A 272 13.43 -10.20 10.59
C GLN A 272 14.44 -9.62 11.58
N GLY A 273 13.95 -9.15 12.72
CA GLY A 273 14.78 -8.76 13.84
C GLY A 273 15.18 -9.95 14.73
N GLU A 274 15.67 -9.65 15.92
CA GLU A 274 16.04 -10.64 16.93
C GLU A 274 14.82 -11.41 17.46
N VAL A 275 15.05 -12.64 17.90
CA VAL A 275 14.02 -13.46 18.54
C VAL A 275 13.81 -12.99 19.97
N LEU A 276 12.57 -12.65 20.32
CA LEU A 276 12.18 -12.24 21.65
C LEU A 276 11.70 -13.44 22.47
N LYS A 277 12.09 -13.47 23.75
CA LYS A 277 11.72 -14.54 24.69
C LYS A 277 10.42 -14.26 25.43
N GLU A 278 10.04 -13.00 25.54
CA GLU A 278 8.89 -12.59 26.32
C GLU A 278 7.56 -12.81 25.59
N ARG A 279 6.57 -13.29 26.34
CA ARG A 279 5.21 -13.45 25.86
C ARG A 279 4.61 -12.05 25.65
N LEU A 280 3.95 -11.83 24.51
CA LEU A 280 3.32 -10.54 24.14
C LEU A 280 4.26 -9.41 23.70
N ASP A 281 5.58 -9.64 23.58
CA ASP A 281 6.52 -8.67 22.99
C ASP A 281 6.78 -8.92 21.49
N GLY A 282 6.89 -7.85 20.70
CA GLY A 282 7.13 -7.88 19.25
C GLY A 282 6.06 -8.58 18.41
N ALA A 283 6.43 -8.90 17.17
CA ALA A 283 5.57 -9.49 16.15
C ALA A 283 5.68 -11.02 16.15
N LYS A 284 4.54 -11.72 16.22
CA LYS A 284 4.45 -13.18 16.12
C LYS A 284 4.45 -13.60 14.65
N TYR A 285 5.46 -14.39 14.27
CA TYR A 285 5.59 -14.96 12.93
C TYR A 285 6.06 -16.41 13.02
N LEU A 286 5.35 -17.33 12.35
CA LEU A 286 5.64 -18.78 12.35
C LEU A 286 5.94 -19.38 13.74
N GLY A 287 5.14 -18.99 14.75
CA GLY A 287 5.23 -19.53 16.11
C GLY A 287 6.31 -18.90 17.00
N LYS A 288 7.15 -18.01 16.47
CA LYS A 288 8.16 -17.24 17.25
C LYS A 288 7.78 -15.77 17.30
N ARG A 289 8.34 -15.04 18.27
CA ARG A 289 8.22 -13.58 18.39
C ARG A 289 9.52 -12.92 18.00
N TYR A 290 9.44 -11.88 17.19
CA TYR A 290 10.57 -11.13 16.67
C TYR A 290 10.41 -9.65 17.00
N SER A 291 11.51 -8.92 17.17
CA SER A 291 11.45 -7.46 17.36
C SER A 291 10.76 -6.75 16.18
N TYR A 292 10.94 -7.26 14.96
CA TYR A 292 10.18 -6.90 13.78
C TYR A 292 10.22 -8.01 12.72
N ILE A 293 9.31 -7.96 11.75
CA ILE A 293 9.41 -8.65 10.45
C ILE A 293 9.35 -7.60 9.35
N SER A 294 10.29 -7.67 8.40
CA SER A 294 10.37 -6.73 7.28
C SER A 294 9.65 -7.29 6.07
N PHE A 295 8.82 -6.45 5.45
CA PHE A 295 8.10 -6.78 4.22
C PHE A 295 8.43 -5.79 3.11
N TYR A 296 8.39 -6.31 1.89
CA TYR A 296 8.55 -5.60 0.64
C TYR A 296 7.36 -5.90 -0.26
N LEU A 297 6.74 -4.85 -0.81
CA LEU A 297 5.57 -4.96 -1.65
C LEU A 297 5.76 -4.12 -2.92
N PRO A 298 6.01 -4.75 -4.08
CA PRO A 298 6.08 -4.04 -5.35
C PRO A 298 4.74 -3.38 -5.69
N ARG A 299 4.77 -2.15 -6.23
CA ARG A 299 3.55 -1.48 -6.72
C ARG A 299 2.80 -2.32 -7.75
N ALA A 300 3.53 -2.94 -8.67
CA ALA A 300 2.94 -3.79 -9.72
C ALA A 300 2.18 -5.00 -9.15
N ASP A 301 2.70 -5.62 -8.08
CA ASP A 301 2.02 -6.74 -7.41
C ASP A 301 0.71 -6.27 -6.76
N LEU A 302 0.67 -5.05 -6.22
CA LEU A 302 -0.51 -4.48 -5.60
C LEU A 302 -1.58 -4.08 -6.63
N LEU A 303 -1.19 -3.43 -7.73
CA LEU A 303 -2.07 -3.13 -8.87
C LEU A 303 -2.69 -4.38 -9.47
N ALA A 304 -1.94 -5.48 -9.43
CA ALA A 304 -2.40 -6.75 -9.94
C ALA A 304 -3.29 -7.54 -8.97
N SER A 305 -3.50 -7.04 -7.74
CA SER A 305 -4.27 -7.74 -6.72
C SER A 305 -5.77 -7.56 -6.93
N PRO A 306 -6.52 -8.64 -7.26
CA PRO A 306 -7.97 -8.55 -7.49
C PRO A 306 -8.73 -8.03 -6.28
N LEU A 307 -8.25 -8.37 -5.07
CA LEU A 307 -8.84 -7.93 -3.82
C LEU A 307 -8.67 -6.43 -3.63
N MET A 308 -7.49 -5.89 -3.93
CA MET A 308 -7.19 -4.46 -3.75
C MET A 308 -7.94 -3.62 -4.77
N LEU A 309 -8.04 -4.09 -6.01
CA LEU A 309 -8.90 -3.47 -7.01
C LEU A 309 -10.37 -3.44 -6.53
N ASN A 310 -10.87 -4.53 -5.93
CA ASN A 310 -12.23 -4.55 -5.41
C ASN A 310 -12.43 -3.58 -4.22
N VAL A 311 -11.44 -3.48 -3.33
CA VAL A 311 -11.42 -2.51 -2.22
C VAL A 311 -11.53 -1.08 -2.76
N MET A 312 -10.69 -0.70 -3.73
CA MET A 312 -10.67 0.64 -4.30
C MET A 312 -11.97 0.98 -5.06
N ARG A 313 -12.50 0.04 -5.84
CA ARG A 313 -13.73 0.22 -6.63
C ARG A 313 -14.97 0.50 -5.78
N LYS A 314 -15.06 -0.09 -4.59
CA LYS A 314 -16.22 0.13 -3.71
C LYS A 314 -16.21 1.51 -3.05
N GLN A 315 -15.04 2.09 -2.84
CA GLN A 315 -14.86 3.35 -2.14
C GLN A 315 -14.88 4.56 -3.09
N GLY A 316 -14.61 4.37 -4.39
CA GLY A 316 -14.89 5.41 -5.40
C GLY A 316 -16.38 5.72 -5.63
N ARG A 317 -17.28 5.16 -4.81
CA ARG A 317 -18.73 5.43 -4.82
C ARG A 317 -19.19 6.31 -3.64
N SER A 318 -18.31 6.64 -2.69
CA SER A 318 -18.60 7.52 -1.56
C SER A 318 -18.07 8.93 -1.81
#